data_AF-A0AAF0CAW4-F1
#
_entry.id   AF-A0AAF0CAW4-F1
#
_cell.length_a   1.000
_cell.length_b   1.000
_cell.length_c   1.000
_cell.angle_alpha   90.00
_cell.angle_beta   90.00
_cell.angle_gamma   90.00
#
_symmetry.space_group_name_H-M   'P 1'
#
loop_
_entity.id
_entity.type
_entity.pdbx_description
1 polymer ?
#
loop_
_entity_poly.entity_id
_entity_poly.type
_entity_poly.pdbx_seq_one_letter_code
_entity_poly.pdbx_strand_id
1 'polypeptide(L)'
;MPAQTPHIFQTAQDAYLNATKDAITHLHLVKDYLQSDSFVTVTGAKSVASIAISPADMAISTVDGNRTLVINPKSNLTKNNSSQKYVIGTASSGTTNSLTLTGAGWSVSAYERKVVHITGGTGAGESAKITGNTADTLSFDAGAFTVALDNTSEFEILDDISAVYVSSTEVVYACEEATDKAIDAASADQVSCSGASLALPALTNVAS
;
A
#
# COMPACT_ATOMS: atom_id res chain seq x y z
N MET A 1 41.41 -9.35 6.36
CA MET A 1 40.73 -9.25 7.67
C MET A 1 39.24 -9.46 7.40
N PRO A 2 38.55 -10.39 8.08
CA PRO A 2 37.11 -10.49 7.92
C PRO A 2 36.45 -9.19 8.38
N ALA A 3 35.51 -8.67 7.58
CA ALA A 3 34.74 -7.49 7.94
C ALA A 3 33.93 -7.79 9.21
N GLN A 4 34.18 -7.06 10.29
CA GLN A 4 33.32 -7.13 11.47
C GLN A 4 32.02 -6.42 11.14
N THR A 5 30.93 -7.18 11.00
CA THR A 5 29.59 -6.61 10.94
C THR A 5 29.26 -6.08 12.35
N PRO A 6 29.00 -4.78 12.54
CA PRO A 6 28.68 -4.23 13.84
C PRO A 6 27.42 -4.91 14.40
N HIS A 7 27.53 -5.52 15.58
CA HIS A 7 26.40 -6.11 16.30
C HIS A 7 25.65 -5.01 17.06
N ILE A 8 24.36 -4.83 16.79
CA ILE A 8 23.47 -3.97 17.59
C ILE A 8 22.80 -4.86 18.63
N PHE A 9 22.94 -4.55 19.92
CA PHE A 9 22.34 -5.35 20.99
C PHE A 9 20.81 -5.33 20.96
N GLN A 10 20.15 -6.41 21.41
CA GLN A 10 18.70 -6.54 21.56
C GLN A 10 18.06 -5.29 22.21
N THR A 11 18.67 -4.78 23.28
CA THR A 11 18.24 -3.56 23.98
C THR A 11 18.21 -2.33 23.08
N ALA A 12 19.15 -2.21 22.16
CA ALA A 12 19.19 -1.10 21.20
C ALA A 12 18.13 -1.27 20.09
N GLN A 13 17.82 -2.51 19.69
CA GLN A 13 16.72 -2.78 18.76
C GLN A 13 15.36 -2.44 19.38
N ASP A 14 15.11 -2.90 20.62
CA ASP A 14 13.89 -2.56 21.34
C ASP A 14 13.81 -1.06 21.61
N ALA A 15 14.93 -0.39 21.92
CA ALA A 15 14.95 1.07 22.09
C ALA A 15 14.58 1.82 20.80
N TYR A 16 15.11 1.38 19.65
CA TYR A 16 14.74 1.96 18.35
C TYR A 16 13.26 1.75 18.04
N LEU A 17 12.75 0.52 18.17
CA LEU A 17 11.35 0.21 17.89
C LEU A 17 10.40 0.92 18.85
N ASN A 18 10.78 1.08 20.13
CA ASN A 18 10.02 1.89 21.08
C ASN A 18 10.04 3.37 20.69
N ALA A 19 11.19 3.93 20.31
CA ALA A 19 11.27 5.32 19.85
C ALA A 19 10.40 5.55 18.59
N THR A 20 10.42 4.63 17.62
CA THR A 20 9.53 4.67 16.45
C THR A 20 8.06 4.56 16.87
N LYS A 21 7.73 3.62 17.77
CA LYS A 21 6.38 3.46 18.32
C LYS A 21 5.88 4.74 18.97
N ASP A 22 6.72 5.40 19.77
CA ASP A 22 6.38 6.63 20.49
C ASP A 22 6.27 7.84 19.56
N ALA A 23 6.97 7.83 18.43
CA ALA A 23 6.90 8.89 17.43
C ALA A 23 5.63 8.83 16.57
N ILE A 24 5.04 7.65 16.35
CA ILE A 24 3.84 7.49 15.54
C ILE A 24 2.62 8.02 16.31
N THR A 25 1.96 9.02 15.74
CA THR A 25 0.74 9.63 16.32
C THR A 25 -0.48 9.44 15.44
N HIS A 26 -0.30 9.32 14.13
CA HIS A 26 -1.38 9.21 13.16
C HIS A 26 -1.03 8.24 12.04
N LEU A 27 -2.08 7.66 11.48
CA LEU A 27 -2.06 6.97 10.21
C LEU A 27 -2.83 7.82 9.20
N HIS A 28 -2.25 7.98 8.02
CA HIS A 28 -2.90 8.52 6.84
C HIS A 28 -2.93 7.46 5.75
N LEU A 29 -4.07 7.30 5.10
CA LEU A 29 -4.12 6.67 3.79
C LEU A 29 -3.80 7.74 2.75
N VAL A 30 -2.80 7.49 1.92
CA VAL A 30 -2.19 8.49 1.05
C VAL A 30 -2.20 8.00 -0.39
N LYS A 31 -2.78 8.81 -1.28
CA LYS A 31 -2.77 8.53 -2.71
C LYS A 31 -1.42 8.86 -3.34
N ASP A 32 -0.93 8.00 -4.22
CA ASP A 32 0.32 8.18 -4.97
C ASP A 32 1.52 8.56 -4.07
N TYR A 33 1.71 7.84 -2.97
CA TYR A 33 2.82 8.15 -2.08
C TYR A 33 4.17 7.98 -2.80
N LEU A 34 5.01 9.01 -2.69
CA LEU A 34 6.40 9.00 -3.11
C LEU A 34 7.28 9.25 -1.89
N GLN A 35 8.43 8.58 -1.81
CA GLN A 35 9.39 8.80 -0.71
C GLN A 35 9.91 10.25 -0.64
N SER A 36 9.82 11.01 -1.74
CA SER A 36 10.14 12.42 -1.80
C SER A 36 9.02 13.35 -1.32
N ASP A 37 7.83 12.83 -1.02
CA ASP A 37 6.70 13.64 -0.54
C ASP A 37 7.00 14.22 0.84
N SER A 38 6.65 15.49 1.03
CA SER A 38 6.78 16.15 2.33
C SER A 38 5.69 15.71 3.30
N PHE A 39 5.95 15.86 4.60
CA PHE A 39 4.94 15.65 5.65
C PHE A 39 3.65 16.44 5.37
N VAL A 40 3.76 17.72 4.99
CA VAL A 40 2.61 18.58 4.70
C VAL A 40 1.80 18.06 3.50
N THR A 41 2.48 17.55 2.47
CA THR A 41 1.83 16.96 1.29
C THR A 41 1.07 15.69 1.68
N VAL A 42 1.70 14.83 2.48
CA VAL A 42 1.16 13.56 2.98
C VAL A 42 -0.08 13.78 3.84
N THR A 43 -0.01 14.67 4.84
CA THR A 43 -1.11 14.90 5.78
C THR A 43 -2.18 15.85 5.24
N GLY A 44 -1.90 16.51 4.12
CA GLY A 44 -2.79 17.45 3.44
C GLY A 44 -3.40 16.86 2.17
N ALA A 45 -2.96 17.37 1.01
CA ALA A 45 -3.61 17.14 -0.28
C ALA A 45 -3.68 15.66 -0.72
N LYS A 46 -2.73 14.83 -0.29
CA LYS A 46 -2.70 13.40 -0.63
C LYS A 46 -3.40 12.50 0.38
N SER A 47 -3.70 13.00 1.59
CA SER A 47 -4.46 12.22 2.58
C SER A 47 -5.89 11.99 2.07
N VAL A 48 -6.32 10.73 2.05
CA VAL A 48 -7.71 10.34 1.72
C VAL A 48 -8.52 9.96 2.95
N ALA A 49 -7.86 9.49 4.00
CA ALA A 49 -8.43 9.26 5.31
C ALA A 49 -7.32 9.32 6.36
N SER A 50 -7.67 9.64 7.60
CA SER A 50 -6.72 9.60 8.70
C SER A 50 -7.36 9.17 10.00
N ILE A 51 -6.54 8.64 10.90
CA ILE A 51 -6.94 8.27 12.25
C ILE A 51 -5.76 8.43 13.20
N ALA A 52 -6.06 8.81 14.44
CA ALA A 52 -5.06 8.78 15.51
C ALA A 52 -4.63 7.34 15.80
N ILE A 53 -3.33 7.16 16.03
CA ILE A 53 -2.73 5.91 16.46
C ILE A 53 -2.34 6.08 17.93
N SER A 54 -2.76 5.12 18.75
CA SER A 54 -2.43 5.08 20.17
C SER A 54 -1.43 3.97 20.47
N PRO A 55 -0.72 4.00 21.60
CA PRO A 55 0.17 2.92 22.00
C PRO A 55 -0.50 1.54 22.11
N ALA A 56 -1.83 1.48 22.27
CA ALA A 56 -2.61 0.23 22.32
C ALA A 56 -2.81 -0.40 20.93
N ASP A 57 -2.63 0.37 19.86
CA ASP A 57 -2.71 -0.10 18.48
C ASP A 57 -1.41 -0.74 18.00
N MET A 58 -0.38 -0.74 18.86
CA MET A 58 0.97 -1.11 18.50
C MET A 58 1.58 -2.06 19.53
N ALA A 59 2.25 -3.10 19.07
CA ALA A 59 2.98 -4.03 19.92
C ALA A 59 4.37 -4.29 19.34
N ILE A 60 5.38 -4.42 20.20
CA ILE A 60 6.67 -4.95 19.79
C ILE A 60 6.69 -6.42 20.14
N SER A 61 6.79 -7.27 19.12
CA SER A 61 6.82 -8.72 19.27
C SER A 61 8.01 -9.32 18.51
N THR A 62 8.19 -10.62 18.66
CA THR A 62 9.12 -11.37 17.81
C THR A 62 8.32 -12.06 16.72
N VAL A 63 8.61 -11.75 15.46
CA VAL A 63 7.99 -12.34 14.27
C VAL A 63 9.10 -12.94 13.42
N ASP A 64 9.02 -14.23 13.13
CA ASP A 64 10.05 -14.97 12.36
C ASP A 64 11.48 -14.77 12.88
N GLY A 65 11.62 -14.69 14.20
CA GLY A 65 12.89 -14.43 14.89
C GLY A 65 13.30 -12.96 14.97
N ASN A 66 12.73 -12.09 14.14
CA ASN A 66 13.01 -10.66 14.12
C ASN A 66 12.21 -9.90 15.19
N ARG A 67 12.78 -8.82 15.72
CA ARG A 67 12.00 -7.88 16.53
C ARG A 67 11.22 -6.97 15.62
N THR A 68 9.91 -6.92 15.85
CA THR A 68 8.98 -6.29 14.93
C THR A 68 8.03 -5.41 15.69
N LEU A 69 7.95 -4.14 15.29
CA LEU A 69 6.82 -3.27 15.64
C LEU A 69 5.65 -3.66 14.76
N VAL A 70 4.64 -4.28 15.36
CA VAL A 70 3.36 -4.64 14.73
C VAL A 70 2.37 -3.52 15.03
N ILE A 71 1.76 -2.98 13.98
CA ILE A 71 0.69 -2.00 14.04
C ILE A 71 -0.59 -2.69 13.59
N ASN A 72 -1.59 -2.69 14.46
CA ASN A 72 -2.85 -3.37 14.21
C ASN A 72 -3.59 -2.71 13.03
N PRO A 73 -4.36 -3.50 12.24
CA PRO A 73 -5.26 -2.96 11.24
C PRO A 73 -6.22 -1.92 11.84
N LYS A 74 -6.57 -0.90 11.05
CA LYS A 74 -7.57 0.09 11.43
C LYS A 74 -8.77 -0.01 10.51
N SER A 75 -9.96 0.10 11.09
CA SER A 75 -11.23 0.14 10.36
C SER A 75 -11.98 1.42 10.71
N ASN A 76 -12.99 1.74 9.89
CA ASN A 76 -13.86 2.90 10.08
C ASN A 76 -13.11 4.24 10.04
N LEU A 77 -12.05 4.34 9.23
CA LEU A 77 -11.36 5.61 8.99
C LEU A 77 -12.29 6.51 8.20
N THR A 78 -12.62 7.68 8.74
CA THR A 78 -13.44 8.67 8.03
C THR A 78 -12.67 9.25 6.85
N LYS A 79 -13.27 9.20 5.66
CA LYS A 79 -12.70 9.83 4.47
C LYS A 79 -12.73 11.35 4.58
N ASN A 80 -11.67 11.99 4.09
CA ASN A 80 -11.63 13.43 3.85
C ASN A 80 -11.34 13.78 2.38
N ASN A 81 -10.97 12.78 1.56
CA ASN A 81 -10.73 12.92 0.13
C ASN A 81 -10.94 11.56 -0.58
N SER A 82 -10.95 11.59 -1.91
CA SER A 82 -11.04 10.38 -2.74
C SER A 82 -9.76 10.15 -3.53
N SER A 83 -9.52 8.87 -3.88
CA SER A 83 -8.56 8.48 -4.92
C SER A 83 -9.01 9.06 -6.27
N GLN A 84 -8.07 9.47 -7.11
CA GLN A 84 -8.39 9.97 -8.45
C GLN A 84 -8.68 8.81 -9.39
N LYS A 85 -9.78 8.93 -10.13
CA LYS A 85 -10.15 8.00 -11.21
C LYS A 85 -9.64 8.51 -12.55
N TYR A 86 -8.92 7.66 -13.27
CA TYR A 86 -8.29 7.98 -14.55
C TYR A 86 -9.06 7.43 -15.75
N VAL A 87 -9.50 6.18 -15.64
CA VAL A 87 -10.17 5.45 -16.73
C VAL A 87 -11.30 4.63 -16.14
N ILE A 88 -12.40 4.52 -16.88
CA ILE A 88 -13.45 3.52 -16.69
C ILE A 88 -13.63 2.84 -18.03
N GLY A 89 -13.76 1.51 -18.04
CA GLY A 89 -14.01 0.78 -19.27
C GLY A 89 -14.42 -0.67 -19.05
N THR A 90 -14.64 -1.37 -20.15
CA THR A 90 -14.83 -2.82 -20.19
C THR A 90 -13.71 -3.40 -21.03
N ALA A 91 -12.97 -4.35 -20.48
CA ALA A 91 -11.87 -4.97 -21.21
C ALA A 91 -12.36 -5.59 -22.52
N SER A 92 -11.50 -5.60 -23.54
CA SER A 92 -11.73 -6.34 -24.79
C SER A 92 -11.25 -7.79 -24.66
N SER A 93 -10.24 -8.03 -23.82
CA SER A 93 -9.72 -9.34 -23.45
C SER A 93 -8.76 -9.18 -22.27
N GLY A 94 -8.34 -10.29 -21.65
CA GLY A 94 -7.33 -10.26 -20.61
C GLY A 94 -6.77 -11.64 -20.29
N THR A 95 -5.91 -11.66 -19.28
CA THR A 95 -5.34 -12.86 -18.67
C THR A 95 -5.27 -12.63 -17.16
N THR A 96 -4.58 -13.49 -16.41
CA THR A 96 -4.32 -13.28 -14.98
C THR A 96 -3.26 -12.20 -14.71
N ASN A 97 -2.57 -11.70 -15.74
CA ASN A 97 -1.51 -10.69 -15.62
C ASN A 97 -1.55 -9.61 -16.72
N SER A 98 -2.66 -9.51 -17.46
CA SER A 98 -2.88 -8.45 -18.44
C SER A 98 -4.35 -8.10 -18.62
N LEU A 99 -4.62 -6.85 -18.96
CA LEU A 99 -5.93 -6.36 -19.39
C LEU A 99 -5.74 -5.56 -20.68
N THR A 100 -6.47 -5.90 -21.74
CA THR A 100 -6.43 -5.17 -23.01
C THR A 100 -7.77 -4.47 -23.25
N LEU A 101 -7.73 -3.17 -23.51
CA LEU A 101 -8.85 -2.36 -23.99
C LEU A 101 -8.52 -1.86 -25.40
N THR A 102 -8.99 -2.56 -26.42
CA THR A 102 -8.68 -2.24 -27.82
C THR A 102 -9.11 -0.81 -28.15
N GLY A 103 -8.19 -0.01 -28.69
CA GLY A 103 -8.47 1.37 -29.09
C GLY A 103 -8.43 2.39 -27.94
N ALA A 104 -7.90 2.02 -26.77
CA ALA A 104 -7.80 2.95 -25.65
C ALA A 104 -6.92 4.19 -25.93
N GLY A 105 -5.85 4.02 -26.72
CA GLY A 105 -5.00 5.14 -27.16
C GLY A 105 -4.20 5.80 -26.04
N TRP A 106 -3.85 5.05 -25.00
CA TRP A 106 -3.10 5.55 -23.85
C TRP A 106 -1.66 5.93 -24.21
N SER A 107 -1.12 6.89 -23.47
CA SER A 107 0.32 7.11 -23.49
C SER A 107 1.01 5.94 -22.78
N VAL A 108 2.11 5.44 -23.37
CA VAL A 108 2.93 4.39 -22.76
C VAL A 108 3.37 4.83 -21.37
N SER A 109 3.28 3.92 -20.39
CA SER A 109 3.66 4.14 -18.98
C SER A 109 2.84 5.20 -18.22
N ALA A 110 1.76 5.73 -18.78
CA ALA A 110 0.92 6.75 -18.12
C ALA A 110 0.24 6.26 -16.83
N TYR A 111 0.03 4.96 -16.70
CA TYR A 111 -0.65 4.35 -15.56
C TYR A 111 0.25 3.41 -14.76
N GLU A 112 1.56 3.48 -14.96
CA GLU A 112 2.49 2.77 -14.07
C GLU A 112 2.27 3.18 -12.61
N ARG A 113 2.31 2.19 -11.71
CA ARG A 113 2.08 2.35 -10.26
C ARG A 113 0.67 2.79 -9.90
N LYS A 114 -0.28 2.80 -10.83
CA LYS A 114 -1.72 2.91 -10.55
C LYS A 114 -2.31 1.55 -10.25
N VAL A 115 -3.55 1.52 -9.78
CA VAL A 115 -4.29 0.28 -9.50
C VAL A 115 -5.43 0.14 -10.48
N VAL A 116 -5.60 -1.07 -11.02
CA VAL A 116 -6.84 -1.48 -11.68
C VAL A 116 -7.73 -2.12 -10.64
N HIS A 117 -8.97 -1.67 -10.54
CA HIS A 117 -10.02 -2.34 -9.79
C HIS A 117 -11.08 -2.88 -10.77
N ILE A 118 -11.45 -4.15 -10.64
CA ILE A 118 -12.50 -4.76 -11.46
C ILE A 118 -13.84 -4.59 -10.77
N THR A 119 -14.70 -3.74 -11.33
CA THR A 119 -16.00 -3.36 -10.76
C THR A 119 -17.13 -4.32 -11.13
N GLY A 120 -16.94 -5.14 -12.16
CA GLY A 120 -18.00 -6.02 -12.69
C GLY A 120 -17.47 -7.10 -13.63
N GLY A 121 -18.31 -8.11 -13.89
CA GLY A 121 -17.97 -9.25 -14.76
C GLY A 121 -16.92 -10.20 -14.18
N THR A 122 -16.14 -10.85 -15.05
CA THR A 122 -15.08 -11.77 -14.64
C THR A 122 -13.99 -11.04 -13.85
N GLY A 123 -13.70 -11.51 -12.63
CA GLY A 123 -12.71 -10.90 -11.74
C GLY A 123 -13.25 -9.79 -10.84
N ALA A 124 -14.58 -9.54 -10.81
CA ALA A 124 -15.17 -8.48 -10.00
C ALA A 124 -14.77 -8.56 -8.51
N GLY A 125 -14.37 -7.41 -7.95
CA GLY A 125 -13.88 -7.26 -6.59
C GLY A 125 -12.37 -7.50 -6.43
N GLU A 126 -11.67 -7.91 -7.49
CA GLU A 126 -10.21 -7.99 -7.49
C GLU A 126 -9.57 -6.66 -7.92
N SER A 127 -8.40 -6.38 -7.36
CA SER A 127 -7.59 -5.21 -7.69
C SER A 127 -6.14 -5.62 -7.91
N ALA A 128 -5.44 -4.92 -8.80
CA ALA A 128 -4.02 -5.17 -9.07
C ALA A 128 -3.27 -3.90 -9.43
N LYS A 129 -2.03 -3.80 -8.94
CA LYS A 129 -1.09 -2.74 -9.32
C LYS A 129 -0.59 -2.92 -10.75
N ILE A 130 -0.65 -1.85 -11.53
CA ILE A 130 -0.14 -1.78 -12.90
C ILE A 130 1.39 -1.66 -12.86
N THR A 131 2.07 -2.64 -13.44
CA THR A 131 3.54 -2.67 -13.60
C THR A 131 4.00 -1.98 -14.87
N GLY A 132 3.11 -1.81 -15.85
CA GLY A 132 3.38 -1.14 -17.12
C GLY A 132 2.12 -1.01 -17.97
N ASN A 133 2.12 -0.09 -18.93
CA ASN A 133 1.08 -0.04 -19.95
C ASN A 133 1.62 0.34 -21.34
N THR A 134 1.04 -0.27 -22.37
CA THR A 134 1.15 0.16 -23.76
C THR A 134 0.00 1.11 -24.10
N ALA A 135 -0.26 1.31 -25.40
CA ALA A 135 -1.38 2.14 -25.86
C ALA A 135 -2.77 1.55 -25.55
N ASP A 136 -2.87 0.25 -25.29
CA ASP A 136 -4.14 -0.44 -25.09
C ASP A 136 -4.08 -1.60 -24.09
N THR A 137 -2.91 -1.90 -23.53
CA THR A 137 -2.72 -3.06 -22.65
C THR A 137 -2.07 -2.64 -21.34
N LEU A 138 -2.68 -3.04 -20.23
CA LEU A 138 -2.14 -2.94 -18.88
C LEU A 138 -1.46 -4.26 -18.54
N SER A 139 -0.28 -4.17 -17.93
CA SER A 139 0.50 -5.29 -17.43
C SER A 139 0.49 -5.30 -15.90
N PHE A 140 0.43 -6.48 -15.31
CA PHE A 140 0.45 -6.69 -13.87
C PHE A 140 1.51 -7.74 -13.50
N ASP A 141 1.77 -7.92 -12.22
CA ASP A 141 2.56 -9.05 -11.76
C ASP A 141 1.90 -10.39 -12.09
N ALA A 142 2.72 -11.44 -12.18
CA ALA A 142 2.24 -12.78 -12.48
C ALA A 142 1.25 -13.27 -11.40
N GLY A 143 0.03 -13.63 -11.83
CA GLY A 143 -1.02 -14.09 -10.92
C GLY A 143 -1.66 -12.98 -10.10
N ALA A 144 -1.55 -11.73 -10.52
CA ALA A 144 -2.19 -10.60 -9.84
C ALA A 144 -3.72 -10.77 -9.75
N PHE A 145 -4.33 -11.40 -10.75
CA PHE A 145 -5.74 -11.81 -10.71
C PHE A 145 -5.84 -13.34 -10.54
N THR A 146 -6.81 -13.79 -9.73
CA THR A 146 -7.03 -15.22 -9.49
C THR A 146 -7.72 -15.89 -10.66
N VAL A 147 -8.48 -15.11 -11.44
CA VAL A 147 -9.15 -15.52 -12.67
C VAL A 147 -8.61 -14.72 -13.86
N ALA A 148 -8.57 -15.35 -15.03
CA ALA A 148 -8.22 -14.65 -16.25
C ALA A 148 -9.33 -13.66 -16.62
N LEU A 149 -8.99 -12.38 -16.72
CA LEU A 149 -9.93 -11.34 -17.13
C LEU A 149 -10.40 -11.57 -18.58
N ASP A 150 -11.60 -11.12 -18.90
CA ASP A 150 -12.20 -11.31 -20.24
C ASP A 150 -12.97 -10.07 -20.70
N ASN A 151 -13.73 -10.20 -21.79
CA ASN A 151 -14.46 -9.09 -22.38
C ASN A 151 -15.70 -8.64 -21.60
N THR A 152 -15.98 -9.26 -20.44
CA THR A 152 -17.02 -8.86 -19.50
C THR A 152 -16.45 -8.10 -18.30
N SER A 153 -15.13 -8.12 -18.10
CA SER A 153 -14.46 -7.44 -16.99
C SER A 153 -14.61 -5.93 -17.13
N GLU A 154 -15.48 -5.35 -16.31
CA GLU A 154 -15.61 -3.90 -16.13
C GLU A 154 -14.58 -3.44 -15.13
N PHE A 155 -13.88 -2.34 -15.42
CA PHE A 155 -12.75 -1.90 -14.62
C PHE A 155 -12.65 -0.38 -14.51
N GLU A 156 -11.88 0.05 -13.51
CA GLU A 156 -11.42 1.41 -13.34
C GLU A 156 -9.94 1.49 -12.98
N ILE A 157 -9.27 2.56 -13.41
CA ILE A 157 -7.88 2.87 -13.05
C ILE A 157 -7.89 3.99 -12.00
N LEU A 158 -7.24 3.77 -10.86
CA LEU A 158 -7.25 4.63 -9.68
C LEU A 158 -5.83 4.90 -9.15
N ASP A 159 -5.67 5.91 -8.30
CA ASP A 159 -4.42 6.09 -7.54
C ASP A 159 -4.16 4.88 -6.64
N ASP A 160 -2.89 4.50 -6.53
CA ASP A 160 -2.41 3.56 -5.52
C ASP A 160 -2.46 4.21 -4.13
N ILE A 161 -2.85 3.43 -3.12
CA ILE A 161 -3.00 3.89 -1.74
C ILE A 161 -1.91 3.27 -0.89
N SER A 162 -1.20 4.12 -0.15
CA SER A 162 -0.24 3.70 0.85
C SER A 162 -0.72 4.06 2.25
N ALA A 163 -0.45 3.18 3.21
CA ALA A 163 -0.58 3.46 4.63
C ALA A 163 0.69 4.19 5.09
N VAL A 164 0.55 5.44 5.49
CA VAL A 164 1.65 6.30 5.92
C VAL A 164 1.46 6.70 7.39
N TYR A 165 2.40 6.26 8.21
CA TYR A 165 2.46 6.53 9.64
C TYR A 165 3.34 7.75 9.88
N VAL A 166 2.81 8.71 10.63
CA VAL A 166 3.42 10.02 10.81
C VAL A 166 3.51 10.41 12.28
N SER A 167 4.48 11.25 12.59
CA SER A 167 4.54 12.00 13.85
C SER A 167 3.78 13.32 13.71
N SER A 168 4.06 14.28 14.58
CA SER A 168 3.54 15.65 14.44
C SER A 168 4.23 16.45 13.32
N THR A 169 5.38 16.01 12.81
CA THR A 169 6.20 16.81 11.87
C THR A 169 6.85 16.02 10.73
N GLU A 170 6.86 14.69 10.77
CA GLU A 170 7.57 13.86 9.80
C GLU A 170 6.82 12.58 9.44
N VAL A 171 7.15 12.04 8.27
CA VAL A 171 6.78 10.68 7.89
C VAL A 171 7.73 9.71 8.58
N VAL A 172 7.18 8.80 9.36
CA VAL A 172 7.96 7.83 10.15
C VAL A 172 8.09 6.52 9.39
N TYR A 173 7.00 6.05 8.80
CA TYR A 173 6.96 4.79 8.07
C TYR A 173 5.86 4.81 7.02
N ALA A 174 6.10 4.17 5.87
CA ALA A 174 5.11 4.02 4.81
C ALA A 174 5.16 2.60 4.27
N CYS A 175 3.99 2.02 4.03
CA CYS A 175 3.85 0.72 3.39
C CYS A 175 2.68 0.75 2.40
N GLU A 176 2.72 -0.15 1.42
CA GLU A 176 1.60 -0.38 0.51
C GLU A 176 0.39 -0.87 1.31
N GLU A 177 -0.81 -0.42 0.93
CA GLU A 177 -2.05 -0.83 1.58
C GLU A 177 -2.57 -2.10 0.89
N ALA A 178 -2.37 -3.26 1.51
CA ALA A 178 -2.59 -4.56 0.86
C ALA A 178 -4.06 -4.91 0.59
N THR A 179 -5.04 -4.15 1.10
CA THR A 179 -6.46 -4.45 0.89
C THR A 179 -7.11 -3.65 -0.23
N ASP A 180 -6.43 -2.61 -0.72
CA ASP A 180 -6.95 -1.60 -1.65
C ASP A 180 -8.35 -1.07 -1.31
N LYS A 181 -8.81 -1.22 -0.05
CA LYS A 181 -10.22 -0.96 0.33
C LYS A 181 -10.60 0.51 0.31
N ALA A 182 -9.62 1.40 0.20
CA ALA A 182 -9.85 2.83 0.03
C ALA A 182 -10.18 3.23 -1.41
N ILE A 183 -9.85 2.36 -2.37
CA ILE A 183 -10.02 2.52 -3.81
C ILE A 183 -11.51 2.34 -4.20
N ASP A 184 -12.23 1.45 -3.50
CA ASP A 184 -13.59 1.00 -3.89
C ASP A 184 -14.78 1.91 -3.56
N ALA A 185 -14.61 2.98 -2.79
CA ALA A 185 -15.79 3.67 -2.25
C ALA A 185 -16.03 5.04 -2.91
N ALA A 186 -16.69 5.03 -4.07
CA ALA A 186 -17.42 6.19 -4.59
C ALA A 186 -18.67 6.54 -3.75
N SER A 187 -19.02 5.74 -2.73
CA SER A 187 -20.24 5.90 -1.92
C SER A 187 -20.11 5.64 -0.40
N ALA A 188 -18.98 5.16 0.11
CA ALA A 188 -18.80 4.90 1.55
C ALA A 188 -17.89 5.93 2.23
N ASP A 189 -18.38 6.54 3.31
CA ASP A 189 -17.67 7.54 4.12
C ASP A 189 -16.51 6.97 4.94
N GLN A 190 -16.40 5.64 4.99
CA GLN A 190 -15.46 4.93 5.84
C GLN A 190 -14.64 3.91 5.07
N VAL A 191 -13.36 3.83 5.41
CA VAL A 191 -12.39 2.87 4.84
C VAL A 191 -11.68 2.10 5.93
N SER A 192 -10.99 1.04 5.55
CA SER A 192 -10.10 0.28 6.42
C SER A 192 -8.71 0.21 5.81
N CYS A 193 -7.71 -0.03 6.65
CA CYS A 193 -6.36 -0.31 6.21
C CYS A 193 -5.90 -1.66 6.79
N SER A 194 -5.03 -2.32 6.05
CA SER A 194 -4.22 -3.43 6.55
C SER A 194 -3.34 -3.00 7.74
N GLY A 195 -2.94 -3.99 8.55
CA GLY A 195 -1.92 -3.78 9.58
C GLY A 195 -0.54 -3.60 8.94
N ALA A 196 0.38 -3.01 9.69
CA ALA A 196 1.76 -2.81 9.23
C ALA A 196 2.76 -3.49 10.17
N SER A 197 3.93 -3.81 9.64
CA SER A 197 5.02 -4.41 10.40
C SER A 197 6.36 -3.81 10.02
N LEU A 198 7.08 -3.28 11.01
CA LEU A 198 8.46 -2.82 10.86
C LEU A 198 9.38 -3.79 11.61
N ALA A 199 10.11 -4.61 10.88
CA ALA A 199 11.05 -5.59 11.43
C ALA A 199 12.49 -5.06 11.44
N LEU A 200 13.21 -5.33 12.53
CA LEU A 200 14.66 -5.26 12.60
C LEU A 200 15.23 -6.68 12.65
N PRO A 201 16.31 -6.96 11.90
CA PRO A 201 16.86 -8.32 11.77
C PRO A 201 17.26 -8.90 13.14
N ALA A 202 16.94 -10.17 13.34
CA ALA A 202 17.30 -10.94 14.51
C ALA A 202 18.81 -11.07 14.66
N LEU A 203 19.29 -11.07 15.90
CA LEU A 203 20.65 -11.50 16.21
C LEU A 203 20.68 -13.02 16.26
N THR A 204 21.25 -13.68 15.26
CA THR A 204 21.62 -15.10 15.37
C THR A 204 23.12 -15.22 15.61
N ASN A 205 23.50 -15.73 16.77
CA ASN A 205 24.85 -16.24 16.99
C ASN A 205 24.94 -17.56 16.20
N VAL A 206 25.47 -17.50 14.99
CA VAL A 206 25.94 -18.72 14.33
C VAL A 206 27.23 -19.12 15.04
N ALA A 207 27.13 -20.02 16.01
CA ALA A 207 28.31 -20.65 16.57
C ALA A 207 28.98 -21.46 15.45
N SER A 208 30.15 -21.01 15.01
CA SER A 208 31.05 -21.76 14.12
C SER A 208 31.76 -22.88 14.88
#